data_AF-A0A2G9Y000-F1
#
_entry.id   AF-A0A2G9Y000-F1
#
_cell.length_a   1.000
_cell.length_b   1.000
_cell.length_c   1.000
_cell.angle_alpha   90.00
_cell.angle_beta   90.00
_cell.angle_gamma   90.00
#
_symmetry.space_group_name_H-M   'P 1'
#
loop_
_entity.id
_entity.type
_entity.pdbx_description
1 polymer ?
#
loop_
_entity_poly.entity_id
_entity_poly.type
_entity_poly.pdbx_seq_one_letter_code
_entity_poly.pdbx_strand_id
1 'polypeptide(L)'
;MNNSTGYNQKYALPAGWRWVRLEEVCEINPRRPKGFTRSPDALTTFIPMSAVDEKTGTIAKPEVVPYSKVAKGYTYFEEGDV
;
A
#
# COMPACT_ATOMS: atom_id res chain seq x y z
N MET A 1 10.85 10.18 -30.99
CA MET A 1 11.50 9.12 -30.21
C MET A 1 10.39 8.20 -29.73
N ASN A 2 10.22 7.09 -30.43
CA ASN A 2 9.06 6.23 -30.32
C ASN A 2 9.34 5.17 -29.26
N ASN A 3 8.77 5.33 -28.06
CA ASN A 3 8.78 4.25 -27.07
C ASN A 3 7.60 3.33 -27.35
N SER A 4 7.89 2.30 -28.16
CA SER A 4 7.05 1.13 -28.36
C SER A 4 6.99 0.31 -27.06
N THR A 5 6.17 0.72 -26.10
CA THR A 5 5.88 -0.08 -24.90
C THR A 5 4.82 -1.12 -25.23
N GLY A 6 5.23 -2.40 -25.25
CA GLY A 6 4.40 -3.55 -25.61
C GLY A 6 3.26 -3.83 -24.63
N TYR A 7 2.19 -3.06 -24.73
CA TYR A 7 0.93 -3.34 -24.04
C TYR A 7 0.13 -4.31 -24.91
N ASN A 8 -0.05 -5.55 -24.44
CA ASN A 8 -1.00 -6.49 -25.00
C ASN A 8 -2.42 -5.98 -24.64
N GLN A 9 -2.91 -5.01 -25.40
CA GLN A 9 -4.23 -4.37 -25.24
C GLN A 9 -5.30 -5.36 -25.71
N LYS A 10 -5.73 -6.25 -24.80
CA LYS A 10 -6.58 -7.39 -25.15
C LYS A 10 -8.00 -7.00 -25.61
N TYR A 11 -8.49 -5.80 -25.26
CA TYR A 11 -9.82 -5.31 -25.62
C TYR A 11 -9.86 -3.77 -25.64
N ALA A 12 -10.80 -3.21 -26.42
CA ALA A 12 -11.10 -1.78 -26.44
C ALA A 12 -11.69 -1.32 -25.10
N LEU A 13 -11.25 -0.15 -24.63
CA LEU A 13 -11.74 0.47 -23.39
C LEU A 13 -12.80 1.54 -23.70
N PRO A 14 -13.67 1.89 -22.73
CA PRO A 14 -14.58 3.03 -22.85
C PRO A 14 -13.84 4.35 -23.14
N ALA A 15 -14.55 5.34 -23.70
CA ALA A 15 -13.99 6.66 -23.96
C ALA A 15 -13.40 7.28 -22.67
N GLY A 16 -12.18 7.79 -22.74
CA GLY A 16 -11.45 8.39 -21.62
C GLY A 16 -10.61 7.43 -20.78
N TRP A 17 -10.71 6.11 -21.00
CA TRP A 17 -9.92 5.11 -20.29
C TRP A 17 -8.65 4.76 -21.06
N ARG A 18 -7.56 4.49 -20.34
CA ARG A 18 -6.31 4.00 -20.93
C ARG A 18 -5.75 2.84 -20.11
N TRP A 19 -5.09 1.90 -20.79
CA TRP A 19 -4.26 0.91 -20.13
C TRP A 19 -3.00 1.59 -19.58
N VAL A 20 -2.69 1.31 -18.31
CA VAL A 20 -1.51 1.82 -17.58
C VAL A 20 -0.97 0.71 -16.71
N ARG A 21 0.33 0.72 -16.41
CA ARG A 21 0.86 -0.07 -15.29
C ARG A 21 0.51 0.63 -13.99
N LEU A 22 0.34 -0.14 -12.92
CA LEU A 22 0.05 0.42 -11.61
C LEU A 22 1.17 1.39 -11.14
N GLU A 23 2.42 1.05 -11.44
CA GLU A 23 3.60 1.89 -11.15
C GLU A 23 3.62 3.24 -11.89
N GLU A 24 2.78 3.42 -12.92
CA GLU A 24 2.65 4.69 -13.62
C GLU A 24 1.69 5.67 -12.92
N VAL A 25 0.86 5.19 -11.99
CA VAL A 25 -0.21 5.98 -11.36
C VAL A 25 -0.13 6.04 -9.84
N CYS A 26 0.68 5.19 -9.20
CA CYS A 26 0.99 5.28 -7.77
C CYS A 26 2.40 4.73 -7.46
N GLU A 27 2.92 5.12 -6.30
CA GLU A 27 4.07 4.44 -5.70
C GLU A 27 3.58 3.13 -5.07
N ILE A 28 4.13 2.00 -5.52
CA ILE A 28 3.75 0.69 -5.03
C ILE A 28 4.66 0.31 -3.87
N ASN A 29 4.08 -0.01 -2.71
CA ASN A 29 4.80 -0.42 -1.50
C ASN A 29 5.93 0.58 -1.13
N PRO A 30 5.57 1.84 -0.82
CA PRO A 30 6.54 2.85 -0.42
C PRO A 30 7.40 2.34 0.74
N ARG A 31 8.70 2.62 0.68
CA ARG A 31 9.63 2.18 1.71
C ARG A 31 9.50 3.06 2.94
N ARG A 32 9.65 2.45 4.13
CA ARG A 32 9.84 3.20 5.37
C ARG A 32 10.89 4.32 5.18
N PRO A 33 10.58 5.58 5.53
CA PRO A 33 11.49 6.69 5.37
C PRO A 33 12.86 6.44 6.03
N LYS A 34 13.93 6.87 5.35
CA LYS A 34 15.28 6.80 5.91
C LYS A 34 15.36 7.68 7.17
N GLY A 35 15.94 7.13 8.24
CA GLY A 35 16.05 7.85 9.51
C GLY A 35 14.75 7.90 10.30
N PHE A 36 13.72 7.13 9.93
CA PHE A 36 12.50 7.01 10.72
C PHE A 36 12.83 6.45 12.12
N THR A 37 12.63 7.29 13.13
CA THR A 37 12.76 6.94 14.54
C THR A 37 11.43 7.13 15.24
N ARG A 38 11.02 6.15 16.03
CA ARG A 38 9.79 6.18 16.81
C ARG A 38 10.07 5.58 18.18
N SER A 39 9.49 6.16 19.23
CA SER A 39 9.64 5.64 20.60
C SER A 39 9.14 4.19 20.68
N PRO A 40 9.85 3.28 21.38
CA PRO A 40 9.40 1.90 21.58
C PRO A 40 8.00 1.78 22.18
N ASP A 41 7.60 2.74 23.01
CA ASP A 41 6.30 2.74 23.70
C ASP A 41 5.22 3.52 22.94
N ALA A 42 5.56 4.14 21.79
CA ALA A 42 4.59 4.86 20.99
C ALA A 42 3.50 3.90 20.51
N LEU A 43 2.25 4.21 20.86
CA LEU A 43 1.08 3.49 20.36
C LEU A 43 1.07 3.55 18.83
N THR A 44 0.88 2.39 18.22
CA THR A 44 0.99 2.17 16.77
C THR A 44 -0.16 1.27 16.34
N THR A 45 -0.87 1.68 15.30
CA THR A 45 -1.89 0.86 14.66
C THR A 45 -1.22 -0.33 13.98
N PHE A 46 -1.71 -1.53 14.28
CA PHE A 46 -1.29 -2.78 13.67
C PHE A 46 -2.49 -3.42 12.99
N ILE A 47 -2.34 -3.73 11.71
CA ILE A 47 -3.40 -4.30 10.88
C ILE A 47 -2.99 -5.74 10.51
N PRO A 48 -3.47 -6.77 11.23
CA PRO A 48 -3.34 -8.13 10.77
C PRO A 48 -4.23 -8.36 9.54
N MET A 49 -3.92 -9.37 8.72
CA MET A 49 -4.75 -9.67 7.54
C MET A 49 -6.21 -9.97 7.88
N SER A 50 -6.48 -10.53 9.06
CA SER A 50 -7.83 -10.77 9.57
C SER A 50 -8.65 -9.50 9.84
N ALA A 51 -7.99 -8.33 9.93
CA ALA A 51 -8.64 -7.04 10.11
C ALA A 51 -9.04 -6.37 8.79
N VAL A 52 -8.65 -6.94 7.65
CA VAL A 52 -9.00 -6.43 6.31
C VAL A 52 -10.24 -7.15 5.82
N ASP A 53 -11.33 -6.41 5.61
CA ASP A 53 -12.59 -6.97 5.15
C ASP A 53 -12.56 -7.24 3.63
N GLU A 54 -12.78 -8.50 3.25
CA GLU A 54 -12.68 -8.95 1.86
C GLU A 54 -13.78 -8.39 0.94
N LYS A 55 -14.91 -7.95 1.49
CA LYS A 55 -16.07 -7.50 0.70
C LYS A 55 -16.05 -6.01 0.44
N THR A 56 -15.64 -5.25 1.46
CA THR A 56 -15.66 -3.80 1.47
C THR A 56 -14.28 -3.19 1.26
N GLY A 57 -13.21 -3.98 1.41
CA GLY A 57 -11.83 -3.48 1.36
C GLY A 57 -11.48 -2.55 2.52
N THR A 58 -12.24 -2.59 3.61
CA THR A 58 -12.04 -1.69 4.75
C THR A 58 -11.24 -2.34 5.87
N ILE A 59 -10.61 -1.52 6.71
CA ILE A 59 -9.97 -1.96 7.94
C ILE A 59 -11.05 -2.03 9.04
N ALA A 60 -11.49 -3.24 9.37
CA ALA A 60 -12.64 -3.44 10.27
C ALA A 60 -12.26 -3.45 11.75
N LYS A 61 -11.14 -4.09 12.11
CA LYS A 61 -10.71 -4.30 13.51
C LYS A 61 -9.21 -4.09 13.68
N PRO A 62 -8.73 -2.83 13.57
CA PRO A 62 -7.33 -2.52 13.81
C PRO A 62 -6.94 -2.77 15.27
N GLU A 63 -5.72 -3.21 15.51
CA GLU A 63 -5.14 -3.27 16.86
C GLU A 63 -4.28 -2.03 17.12
N VAL A 64 -4.17 -1.61 18.38
CA VAL A 64 -3.26 -0.54 18.80
C VAL A 64 -2.30 -1.11 19.83
N VAL A 65 -1.01 -1.13 19.49
CA VAL A 65 0.04 -1.76 20.31
C VAL A 65 1.27 -0.85 20.40
N PRO A 66 2.13 -1.02 21.43
CA PRO A 66 3.43 -0.34 21.46
C PRO A 66 4.26 -0.66 20.22
N TYR A 67 4.94 0.33 19.65
CA TYR A 67 5.76 0.18 18.45
C TYR A 67 6.80 -0.95 18.58
N SER A 68 7.36 -1.15 19.76
CA SER A 68 8.32 -2.21 20.06
C SER A 68 7.83 -3.62 19.69
N LYS A 69 6.51 -3.88 19.74
CA LYS A 69 5.92 -5.17 19.36
C LYS A 69 5.89 -5.41 17.85
N VAL A 70 5.87 -4.34 17.05
CA VAL A 70 5.67 -4.38 15.60
C VAL A 70 6.82 -3.77 14.80
N ALA A 71 7.88 -3.30 15.47
CA ALA A 71 9.02 -2.65 14.85
C ALA A 71 9.82 -3.54 13.89
N LYS A 72 9.74 -4.87 14.06
CA LYS A 72 10.44 -5.90 13.28
C LYS A 72 9.47 -6.98 12.82
N GLY A 73 9.72 -7.57 11.66
CA GLY A 73 8.95 -8.71 11.14
C GLY A 73 7.62 -8.35 10.47
N TYR A 74 7.28 -7.06 10.40
CA TYR A 74 6.06 -6.57 9.76
C TYR A 74 6.38 -5.49 8.71
N THR A 75 5.51 -5.40 7.69
CA THR A 75 5.61 -4.39 6.63
C THR A 75 5.17 -3.03 7.18
N TYR A 76 5.98 -2.01 6.90
CA TYR A 76 5.62 -0.63 7.19
C TYR A 76 4.60 -0.13 6.17
N PHE A 77 3.57 0.56 6.65
CA PHE A 77 2.71 1.40 5.84
C PHE A 77 2.15 2.53 6.73
N GLU A 78 1.63 3.57 6.10
CA GLU A 78 1.00 4.71 6.75
C GLU A 78 -0.26 5.18 6.02
N GLU A 79 -0.96 6.14 6.62
CA GLU A 79 -2.16 6.72 6.01
C GLU A 79 -1.83 7.37 4.67
N GLY A 80 -2.52 6.97 3.61
CA GLY A 80 -2.29 7.45 2.24
C GLY A 80 -1.40 6.54 1.38
N ASP A 81 -0.82 5.48 1.94
CA ASP A 81 -0.15 4.44 1.15
C ASP A 81 -1.16 3.64 0.29
N VAL A 82 -0.69 3.13 -0.87
CA VAL A 82 -1.46 2.33 -1.84
C VAL A 82 -0.86 0.94 -2.02
#